data_AF-A0A9E3CCE4-F1
#
_entry.id   AF-A0A9E3CCE4-F1
#
_cell.length_a   1.000
_cell.length_b   1.000
_cell.length_c   1.000
_cell.angle_alpha   90.00
_cell.angle_beta   90.00
_cell.angle_gamma   90.00
#
_symmetry.space_group_name_H-M   'P 1'
#
loop_
_entity.id
_entity.type
_entity.pdbx_description
1 polymer ?
#
loop_
_entity_poly.entity_id
_entity_poly.type
_entity_poly.pdbx_seq_one_letter_code
_entity_poly.pdbx_strand_id
1 'polypeptide(L)'
;MGRPVAVERGALATTYLVLAAAAALSAVIEAFLVPERTAGVVGLSLLLAVVGNVALGLLGGVGTRTWAGSAIPLVAWAVVLAVLSASGPGGDVILPGALPPDPPVAHVSVALLFAGLIAGAVAVVLTSRYTTRVNAPRQHG
;
A
#
# COMPACT_ATOMS: atom_id res chain seq x y z
N MET A 1 -20.67 -4.41 29.37
CA MET A 1 -19.41 -5.09 29.72
C MET A 1 -18.35 -4.72 28.70
N GLY A 2 -17.34 -3.94 29.07
CA GLY A 2 -16.21 -3.63 28.18
C GLY A 2 -15.35 -4.88 27.96
N ARG A 3 -14.84 -5.09 26.75
CA ARG A 3 -13.90 -6.19 26.49
C ARG A 3 -12.57 -5.93 27.21
N PRO A 4 -11.80 -6.98 27.58
CA PRO A 4 -10.49 -6.79 28.17
C PRO A 4 -9.57 -6.05 27.19
N VAL A 5 -8.83 -5.04 27.67
CA VAL A 5 -7.93 -4.20 26.86
C VAL A 5 -6.93 -5.04 26.03
N ALA A 6 -6.49 -6.18 26.56
CA ALA A 6 -5.60 -7.10 25.85
C ALA A 6 -6.23 -7.73 24.60
N VAL A 7 -7.53 -8.05 24.64
CA VAL A 7 -8.27 -8.65 23.52
C VAL A 7 -8.44 -7.63 22.39
N GLU A 8 -8.71 -6.37 22.72
CA GLU A 8 -8.82 -5.29 21.73
C GLU A 8 -7.47 -4.98 21.06
N ARG A 9 -6.38 -4.96 21.84
CA ARG A 9 -5.02 -4.78 21.29
C ARG A 9 -4.61 -5.95 20.39
N GLY A 10 -4.92 -7.18 20.79
CA GLY A 10 -4.66 -8.37 19.98
C GLY A 10 -5.39 -8.31 18.64
N ALA A 11 -6.67 -7.95 18.63
CA ALA A 11 -7.45 -7.82 17.40
C ALA A 11 -6.90 -6.73 16.45
N LEU A 12 -6.46 -5.59 16.99
CA LEU A 12 -5.83 -4.53 16.20
C LEU A 12 -4.50 -4.97 15.60
N ALA A 13 -3.64 -5.63 16.38
CA ALA A 13 -2.36 -6.15 15.90
C ALA A 13 -2.56 -7.16 14.76
N THR A 14 -3.49 -8.11 14.91
CA THR A 14 -3.84 -9.06 13.85
C THR A 14 -4.35 -8.34 12.60
N THR A 15 -5.18 -7.32 12.76
CA THR A 15 -5.69 -6.53 11.63
C THR A 15 -4.55 -5.85 10.86
N TYR A 16 -3.61 -5.22 11.57
CA TYR A 16 -2.44 -4.60 10.96
C TYR A 16 -1.55 -5.61 10.24
N LEU A 17 -1.34 -6.80 10.83
CA LEU A 17 -0.56 -7.86 10.19
C LEU A 17 -1.21 -8.35 8.90
N VAL A 18 -2.53 -8.56 8.90
CA VAL A 18 -3.27 -8.99 7.70
C VAL A 18 -3.22 -7.92 6.61
N LEU A 19 -3.38 -6.65 6.97
CA LEU A 19 -3.29 -5.53 6.04
C LEU A 19 -1.88 -5.38 5.46
N ALA A 20 -0.85 -5.52 6.28
CA ALA A 20 0.55 -5.49 5.83
C ALA A 20 0.84 -6.65 4.88
N ALA A 21 0.39 -7.87 5.20
CA ALA A 21 0.56 -9.05 4.35
C ALA A 21 -0.18 -8.91 3.01
N ALA A 22 -1.40 -8.38 3.01
CA ALA A 22 -2.16 -8.12 1.79
C ALA A 22 -1.46 -7.10 0.90
N ALA A 23 -0.95 -6.01 1.48
CA ALA A 23 -0.21 -4.98 0.76
C ALA A 23 1.13 -5.50 0.20
N ALA A 24 1.84 -6.31 0.98
CA ALA A 24 3.06 -6.99 0.56
C ALA A 24 2.80 -7.92 -0.63
N LEU A 25 1.74 -8.73 -0.58
CA LEU A 25 1.37 -9.61 -1.68
C LEU A 25 0.98 -8.81 -2.94
N SER A 26 0.26 -7.71 -2.79
CA SER A 26 -0.05 -6.78 -3.90
C SER A 26 1.21 -6.26 -4.55
N ALA A 27 2.18 -5.78 -3.75
CA ALA A 27 3.47 -5.29 -4.25
C ALA A 27 4.23 -6.35 -5.05
N VAL A 28 4.23 -7.59 -4.57
CA VAL A 28 4.85 -8.72 -5.28
C VAL A 28 4.17 -8.93 -6.64
N ILE A 29 2.83 -9.07 -6.65
CA ILE A 29 2.06 -9.29 -7.88
C ILE A 29 2.32 -8.15 -8.88
N GLU A 30 2.21 -6.91 -8.45
CA GLU A 30 2.44 -5.73 -9.29
C GLU A 30 3.85 -5.72 -9.88
N ALA A 31 4.86 -6.05 -9.08
CA ALA A 31 6.25 -6.08 -9.52
C ALA A 31 6.51 -7.17 -10.58
N PHE A 32 5.83 -8.31 -10.50
CA PHE A 32 5.90 -9.38 -11.51
C PHE A 32 5.10 -9.06 -12.79
N LEU A 33 4.14 -8.13 -12.74
CA LEU A 33 3.40 -7.70 -13.93
C LEU A 33 4.17 -6.65 -14.75
N VAL A 34 5.13 -5.92 -14.16
CA VAL A 34 5.90 -4.89 -14.86
C VAL A 34 6.70 -5.43 -16.06
N PRO A 35 7.42 -6.58 -15.97
CA PRO A 35 8.17 -7.14 -17.09
C PRO A 35 7.29 -7.71 -18.21
N GLU A 36 6.01 -7.95 -17.97
CA GLU A 36 5.09 -8.53 -18.95
C GLU A 36 4.72 -7.46 -20.01
N ARG A 37 5.44 -7.49 -21.14
CA ARG A 37 5.45 -6.46 -22.19
C ARG A 37 4.16 -6.33 -23.01
N THR A 38 3.08 -7.00 -22.65
CA THR A 38 1.81 -6.83 -23.37
C THR A 38 1.18 -5.52 -22.92
N ALA A 39 0.82 -4.64 -23.87
CA ALA A 39 0.37 -3.28 -23.57
C ALA A 39 -0.82 -3.20 -22.59
N GLY A 40 -1.61 -4.27 -22.47
CA GLY A 40 -2.70 -4.37 -21.48
C GLY A 40 -2.23 -4.63 -20.05
N VAL A 41 -1.10 -5.28 -19.85
CA VAL A 41 -0.62 -5.70 -18.51
C VAL A 41 0.16 -4.58 -17.80
N VAL A 42 0.83 -3.71 -18.57
CA VAL A 42 1.47 -2.49 -18.04
C VAL A 42 0.47 -1.56 -17.35
N GLY A 43 -0.72 -1.38 -17.95
CA GLY A 43 -1.78 -0.58 -17.34
C GLY A 43 -2.38 -1.23 -16.10
N LEU A 44 -2.39 -2.57 -16.05
CA LEU A 44 -2.95 -3.33 -14.95
C LEU A 44 -2.12 -3.19 -13.67
N SER A 45 -0.78 -3.22 -13.76
CA SER A 45 0.06 -3.02 -12.57
C SER A 45 -0.13 -1.63 -11.96
N LEU A 46 -0.23 -0.58 -12.79
CA LEU A 46 -0.53 0.78 -12.33
C LEU A 46 -1.92 0.88 -11.70
N LEU A 47 -2.92 0.26 -12.34
CA LEU A 47 -4.29 0.24 -11.81
C LEU A 47 -4.33 -0.48 -10.47
N LEU A 48 -3.67 -1.63 -10.34
CA LEU A 48 -3.57 -2.38 -9.09
C LEU A 48 -2.84 -1.60 -8.01
N ALA A 49 -1.72 -0.94 -8.33
CA ALA A 49 -1.02 -0.10 -7.37
C ALA A 49 -1.90 1.02 -6.84
N VAL A 50 -2.67 1.69 -7.71
CA VAL A 50 -3.58 2.77 -7.29
C VAL A 50 -4.76 2.22 -6.49
N VAL A 51 -5.51 1.27 -7.05
CA VAL A 51 -6.72 0.72 -6.43
C VAL A 51 -6.39 -0.01 -5.15
N GLY A 52 -5.33 -0.82 -5.14
CA GLY A 52 -4.85 -1.57 -3.98
C GLY A 52 -4.43 -0.67 -2.83
N ASN A 53 -3.58 0.33 -3.08
CA ASN A 53 -3.14 1.24 -2.02
C ASN A 53 -4.30 2.12 -1.50
N VAL A 54 -5.21 2.56 -2.37
CA VAL A 54 -6.41 3.30 -1.92
C VAL A 54 -7.33 2.40 -1.10
N ALA A 55 -7.69 1.22 -1.62
CA ALA A 55 -8.63 0.32 -0.96
C ALA A 55 -8.08 -0.18 0.38
N LEU A 56 -6.85 -0.66 0.43
CA LEU A 56 -6.23 -1.14 1.67
C LEU A 56 -6.05 0.00 2.69
N GLY A 57 -5.65 1.20 2.23
CA GLY A 57 -5.54 2.37 3.09
C GLY A 57 -6.89 2.78 3.70
N LEU A 58 -7.93 2.89 2.87
CA LEU A 58 -9.29 3.22 3.32
C LEU A 58 -9.86 2.14 4.25
N LEU A 59 -9.75 0.86 3.88
CA LEU A 59 -10.24 -0.26 4.70
C LEU A 59 -9.54 -0.30 6.06
N GLY A 60 -8.22 -0.15 6.07
CA GLY A 60 -7.44 -0.15 7.30
C GLY A 60 -7.74 1.05 8.18
N GLY A 61 -7.79 2.25 7.60
CA GLY A 61 -8.07 3.48 8.35
C GLY A 61 -9.50 3.54 8.89
N VAL A 62 -10.51 3.18 8.08
CA VAL A 62 -11.92 3.16 8.50
C VAL A 62 -12.18 2.02 9.49
N GLY A 63 -11.66 0.82 9.21
CA GLY A 63 -11.87 -0.37 10.03
C GLY A 63 -11.24 -0.26 11.42
N THR A 64 -10.04 0.32 11.51
CA THR A 64 -9.35 0.48 12.79
C THR A 64 -9.61 1.82 13.46
N ARG A 65 -10.18 2.80 12.74
CA ARG A 65 -10.36 4.19 13.19
C ARG A 65 -9.06 4.85 13.66
N THR A 66 -7.96 4.49 13.00
CA THR A 66 -6.63 5.05 13.28
C THR A 66 -5.95 5.47 11.99
N TRP A 67 -5.10 6.50 12.09
CA TRP A 67 -4.24 6.88 10.98
C TRP A 67 -3.23 5.76 10.63
N ALA A 68 -2.75 5.03 11.66
CA ALA A 68 -1.80 3.94 11.51
C ALA A 68 -2.37 2.81 10.63
N GLY A 69 -3.64 2.46 10.81
CA GLY A 69 -4.30 1.45 9.97
C GLY A 69 -4.33 1.78 8.48
N SER A 70 -4.31 3.07 8.12
CA SER A 70 -4.21 3.48 6.72
C SER A 70 -2.77 3.57 6.21
N ALA A 71 -1.80 3.84 7.09
CA ALA A 71 -0.40 4.01 6.72
C ALA A 71 0.35 2.68 6.58
N ILE A 72 0.02 1.69 7.41
CA ILE A 72 0.70 0.39 7.44
C ILE A 72 0.69 -0.33 6.07
N PRO A 73 -0.44 -0.43 5.33
CA PRO A 73 -0.44 -1.02 4.00
C PRO A 73 0.56 -0.36 3.05
N LEU A 74 0.55 0.98 2.99
CA LEU A 74 1.44 1.76 2.13
C LEU A 74 2.91 1.50 2.48
N VAL A 75 3.25 1.50 3.77
CA VAL A 75 4.62 1.24 4.23
C VAL A 75 5.04 -0.19 3.88
N ALA A 76 4.19 -1.19 4.13
CA ALA A 76 4.49 -2.57 3.80
C ALA A 76 4.71 -2.78 2.29
N TRP A 77 3.83 -2.19 1.46
CA TRP A 77 3.94 -2.19 0.01
C TRP A 77 5.26 -1.56 -0.46
N ALA A 78 5.58 -0.36 0.03
CA ALA A 78 6.79 0.37 -0.36
C ALA A 78 8.08 -0.36 0.08
N VAL A 79 8.09 -0.95 1.28
CA VAL A 79 9.22 -1.74 1.77
C VAL A 79 9.44 -2.97 0.90
N VAL A 80 8.38 -3.69 0.52
CA VAL A 80 8.51 -4.86 -0.36
C VAL A 80 9.06 -4.47 -1.73
N LEU A 81 8.54 -3.40 -2.34
CA LEU A 81 9.11 -2.92 -3.60
C LEU A 81 10.56 -2.48 -3.45
N ALA A 82 10.93 -1.81 -2.35
CA ALA A 82 12.31 -1.44 -2.10
C ALA A 82 13.23 -2.67 -1.98
N VAL A 83 12.81 -3.70 -1.24
CA VAL A 83 13.54 -4.97 -1.10
C VAL A 83 13.69 -5.65 -2.46
N LEU A 84 12.60 -5.78 -3.22
CA LEU A 84 12.63 -6.40 -4.54
C LEU A 84 13.54 -5.63 -5.51
N SER A 85 13.55 -4.29 -5.43
CA SER A 85 14.44 -3.43 -6.23
C SER A 85 15.92 -3.56 -5.89
N ALA A 86 16.24 -3.95 -4.65
CA ALA A 86 17.61 -4.13 -4.18
C ALA A 86 18.22 -5.49 -4.59
N SER A 87 17.42 -6.42 -5.10
CA SER A 87 17.84 -7.79 -5.46
C SER A 87 18.82 -7.88 -6.65
N GLY A 88 19.12 -6.76 -7.32
CA GLY A 88 20.16 -6.65 -8.34
C GLY A 88 19.75 -7.05 -9.77
N PRO A 89 20.60 -6.77 -10.78
CA PRO A 89 20.36 -7.04 -12.19
C PRO A 89 20.51 -8.55 -12.45
N GLY A 90 19.41 -9.28 -12.33
CA GLY A 90 19.38 -10.74 -12.52
C GLY A 90 18.17 -11.43 -11.88
N GLY A 91 17.44 -10.75 -10.99
CA GLY A 91 16.14 -11.23 -10.54
C GLY A 91 15.04 -10.99 -11.58
N ASP A 92 14.07 -11.90 -11.66
CA ASP A 92 12.88 -11.79 -12.51
C ASP A 92 11.99 -10.57 -12.21
N VAL A 93 12.38 -9.73 -11.25
CA VAL A 93 11.64 -8.56 -10.79
C VAL A 93 12.39 -7.28 -11.18
N ILE A 94 11.79 -6.50 -12.07
CA ILE A 94 12.39 -5.27 -12.59
C ILE A 94 11.80 -4.05 -11.87
N LEU A 95 12.56 -3.51 -10.92
CA LEU A 95 12.23 -2.31 -10.16
C LEU A 95 13.39 -1.29 -10.21
N PRO A 96 13.18 0.00 -9.85
CA PRO A 96 14.05 1.13 -10.22
C PRO A 96 15.51 1.15 -9.73
N GLY A 97 16.01 0.08 -9.09
CA GLY A 97 17.42 -0.11 -8.73
C GLY A 97 18.21 -1.00 -9.72
N ALA A 98 17.50 -1.80 -10.51
CA ALA A 98 18.04 -2.65 -11.56
C ALA A 98 17.43 -2.25 -12.90
N LEU A 99 17.54 -0.96 -13.24
CA LEU A 99 17.00 -0.41 -14.49
C LEU A 99 17.60 -1.21 -15.65
N PRO A 100 16.79 -1.98 -16.40
CA PRO A 100 17.27 -2.64 -17.59
C PRO A 100 17.70 -1.56 -18.58
N PRO A 101 18.59 -1.88 -19.54
CA PRO A 101 18.92 -0.95 -20.62
C PRO A 101 17.70 -0.55 -21.45
N ASP A 102 16.57 -1.24 -21.30
CA ASP A 102 15.29 -0.98 -21.96
C ASP A 102 14.52 0.20 -21.31
N PRO A 103 14.44 1.37 -21.97
CA PRO A 103 13.79 2.56 -21.42
C PRO A 103 12.33 2.38 -21.01
N PRO A 104 11.46 1.62 -21.73
CA PRO A 104 10.05 1.51 -21.37
C PRO A 104 9.81 0.90 -19.98
N VAL A 105 10.58 -0.13 -19.62
CA VAL A 105 10.39 -0.84 -18.34
C VAL A 105 10.77 0.07 -17.17
N ALA A 106 11.87 0.82 -17.31
CA ALA A 106 12.29 1.84 -16.35
C ALA A 106 11.17 2.86 -16.05
N HIS A 107 10.50 3.37 -17.09
CA HIS A 107 9.41 4.34 -16.92
C HIS A 107 8.21 3.72 -16.20
N VAL A 108 7.86 2.46 -16.50
CA VAL A 108 6.75 1.76 -15.85
C VAL A 108 7.06 1.50 -14.38
N SER A 109 8.26 1.03 -14.04
CA SER A 109 8.66 0.81 -12.64
C SER A 109 8.62 2.10 -11.83
N VAL A 110 9.05 3.21 -12.42
CA VAL A 110 8.98 4.54 -11.78
C VAL A 110 7.53 5.00 -11.64
N ALA A 111 6.72 4.86 -12.69
CA ALA A 111 5.30 5.21 -12.66
C ALA A 111 4.53 4.40 -11.61
N LEU A 112 4.83 3.10 -11.48
CA LEU A 112 4.25 2.22 -10.46
C LEU A 112 4.55 2.75 -9.05
N LEU A 113 5.82 3.04 -8.78
CA LEU A 113 6.26 3.58 -7.50
C LEU A 113 5.51 4.87 -7.15
N PHE A 114 5.52 5.85 -8.05
CA PHE A 114 4.87 7.14 -7.80
C PHE A 114 3.36 7.03 -7.71
N ALA A 115 2.72 6.25 -8.58
CA ALA A 115 1.27 6.06 -8.56
C ALA A 115 0.82 5.42 -7.25
N GLY A 116 1.49 4.34 -6.80
CA GLY A 116 1.19 3.67 -5.53
C GLY A 116 1.45 4.58 -4.32
N LEU A 117 2.57 5.31 -4.30
CA LEU A 117 2.89 6.25 -3.21
C LEU A 117 1.86 7.39 -3.11
N ILE A 118 1.50 8.01 -4.24
CA ILE A 118 0.49 9.08 -4.27
C ILE A 118 -0.86 8.53 -3.83
N ALA A 119 -1.27 7.37 -4.37
CA ALA A 119 -2.53 6.72 -4.05
C ALA A 119 -2.65 6.41 -2.54
N GLY A 120 -1.61 5.80 -1.96
CA GLY A 120 -1.57 5.52 -0.53
C GLY A 120 -1.55 6.79 0.33
N ALA A 121 -0.79 7.81 -0.06
CA ALA A 121 -0.77 9.09 0.65
C ALA A 121 -2.14 9.76 0.65
N VAL A 122 -2.87 9.72 -0.47
CA VAL A 122 -4.25 10.19 -0.56
C VAL A 122 -5.14 9.43 0.41
N ALA A 123 -5.05 8.10 0.47
CA ALA A 123 -5.83 7.28 1.40
C ALA A 123 -5.54 7.66 2.86
N VAL A 124 -4.27 7.88 3.22
CA VAL A 124 -3.86 8.33 4.57
C VAL A 124 -4.44 9.70 4.90
N VAL A 125 -4.39 10.66 3.97
CA VAL A 125 -4.97 11.99 4.19
C VAL A 125 -6.49 11.92 4.37
N LEU A 126 -7.19 11.14 3.55
CA LEU A 126 -8.63 10.98 3.62
C LEU A 126 -9.07 10.32 4.95
N THR A 127 -8.40 9.25 5.36
CA THR A 127 -8.69 8.55 6.62
C THR A 127 -8.30 9.35 7.85
N SER A 128 -7.23 10.16 7.78
CA SER A 128 -6.85 11.07 8.86
C SER A 128 -7.94 12.10 9.11
N ARG A 129 -8.46 12.73 8.02
CA ARG A 129 -9.58 13.69 8.11
C ARG A 129 -10.84 13.02 8.68
N TYR A 130 -11.14 11.80 8.27
CA TYR A 130 -12.27 11.03 8.80
C TYR A 130 -12.10 10.75 10.30
N THR A 131 -10.93 10.26 10.72
CA THR A 131 -10.63 9.92 12.12
C THR A 131 -10.72 11.15 13.03
N THR A 132 -10.19 12.31 12.61
CA THR A 132 -10.31 13.56 13.36
C THR A 132 -11.77 13.99 13.53
N ARG A 133 -12.59 13.86 12.49
CA ARG A 133 -14.03 14.22 12.56
C ARG A 133 -14.80 13.30 13.50
N VAL A 134 -14.53 12.01 13.48
CA VAL A 134 -15.21 11.02 14.34
C VAL A 134 -14.81 11.20 15.80
N ASN A 135 -13.56 11.58 16.06
CA ASN A 135 -13.03 11.77 17.42
C ASN A 135 -13.17 13.20 17.95
N ALA A 136 -13.76 14.12 17.18
CA ALA A 136 -13.99 15.48 17.65
C ALA A 136 -14.92 15.45 18.88
N PRO A 137 -14.56 16.12 19.99
CA PRO A 137 -15.43 16.18 21.15
C PRO A 137 -16.77 16.78 20.72
N ARG A 138 -17.87 16.07 20.95
CA ARG A 138 -19.21 16.62 20.76
C ARG A 138 -19.33 17.80 21.70
N GLN A 139 -19.17 19.01 21.18
CA GLN A 139 -19.52 20.23 21.90
C GLN A 139 -21.04 20.27 21.96
N HIS A 140 -21.59 19.56 22.94
CA HIS A 140 -22.99 19.66 23.31
C HIS A 140 -23.19 21.00 24.01
N GLY A 141 -23.94 21.88 23.35
CA GLY A 141 -24.69 22.95 24.02
C GLY A 141 -25.90 22.40 24.74
#